data_AF-A0A0F9CDR3-F1
#
_entry.id   AF-A0A0F9CDR3-F1
#
_cell.length_a   1.000
_cell.length_b   1.000
_cell.length_c   1.000
_cell.angle_alpha   90.00
_cell.angle_beta   90.00
_cell.angle_gamma   90.00
#
_symmetry.space_group_name_H-M   'P 1'
#
loop_
_entity.id
_entity.type
_entity.pdbx_description
1 polymer ?
#
loop_
_entity_poly.entity_id
_entity_poly.type
_entity_poly.pdbx_seq_one_letter_code
_entity_poly.pdbx_strand_id
1 'polypeptide(L)'
;MQTGTKRSSLAKSVVWRLMGIGVKAAIALESTKDLPITIIITIAHHLTFLPVFYLHERGWYKVTKRLGKLRNIFKAFTYEIILGMGLGGLIIYIVIALNPTMDEPLAQAIDQTIKYTAIKLVMYPFYNRIWK
;
A
#
# COMPACT_ATOMS: atom_id res chain seq x y z
N MET A 1 -3.30 -16.31 -18.14
CA MET A 1 -2.24 -15.39 -18.63
C MET A 1 -2.95 -14.34 -19.47
N GLN A 2 -3.04 -13.08 -19.03
CA GLN A 2 -3.69 -12.02 -19.83
C GLN A 2 -2.83 -11.71 -21.07
N THR A 3 -3.37 -11.90 -22.26
CA THR A 3 -2.78 -11.56 -23.57
C THR A 3 -2.93 -10.06 -23.85
N GLY A 4 -2.48 -9.20 -22.93
CA GLY A 4 -2.45 -7.75 -23.12
C GLY A 4 -1.14 -7.31 -23.79
N THR A 5 -1.22 -6.39 -24.75
CA THR A 5 -0.02 -5.75 -25.34
C THR A 5 0.81 -5.07 -24.23
N LYS A 6 2.15 -4.98 -24.37
CA LYS A 6 3.03 -4.34 -23.37
C LYS A 6 2.58 -2.93 -22.95
N ARG A 7 1.92 -2.19 -23.86
CA ARG A 7 1.35 -0.86 -23.58
C ARG A 7 0.17 -0.92 -22.61
N SER A 8 -0.69 -1.94 -22.70
CA SER A 8 -1.83 -2.12 -21.80
C SER A 8 -1.43 -2.50 -20.38
N SER A 9 -0.35 -3.28 -20.19
CA SER A 9 0.12 -3.66 -18.86
C SER A 9 0.79 -2.50 -18.12
N LEU A 10 1.51 -1.63 -18.84
CA LEU A 10 2.07 -0.40 -18.28
C LEU A 10 0.95 0.58 -17.87
N ALA A 11 -0.04 0.81 -18.73
CA ALA A 11 -1.18 1.68 -18.42
C ALA A 11 -1.94 1.20 -17.17
N LYS A 12 -2.23 -0.10 -17.09
CA LYS A 12 -2.80 -0.77 -15.91
C LYS A 12 -2.00 -0.45 -14.64
N SER A 13 -0.69 -0.69 -14.67
CA SER A 13 0.20 -0.44 -13.53
C SER A 13 0.20 1.03 -13.08
N VAL A 14 0.29 1.97 -14.02
CA VAL A 14 0.28 3.40 -13.73
C VAL A 14 -1.05 3.83 -13.11
N VAL A 15 -2.18 3.40 -13.68
CA VAL A 15 -3.51 3.73 -13.17
C VAL A 15 -3.72 3.17 -11.76
N TRP A 16 -3.29 1.93 -11.51
CA TRP A 16 -3.34 1.33 -10.17
C TRP A 16 -2.55 2.16 -9.14
N ARG A 17 -1.35 2.65 -9.52
CA ARG A 17 -0.51 3.49 -8.66
C ARG A 17 -1.12 4.85 -8.40
N LEU A 18 -1.65 5.53 -9.42
CA LEU A 18 -2.28 6.84 -9.28
C LEU A 18 -3.52 6.78 -8.38
N MET A 19 -4.36 5.74 -8.51
CA MET A 19 -5.48 5.53 -7.60
C MET A 19 -5.01 5.30 -6.16
N GLY A 20 -3.96 4.49 -5.97
CA GLY A 20 -3.36 4.27 -4.65
C GLY A 20 -2.87 5.58 -4.00
N ILE A 21 -2.19 6.44 -4.78
CA ILE A 21 -1.73 7.76 -4.33
C ILE A 21 -2.92 8.63 -3.92
N GLY A 22 -3.92 8.74 -4.79
CA GLY A 22 -5.11 9.55 -4.53
C GLY A 22 -5.88 9.10 -3.28
N VAL A 23 -6.14 7.79 -3.15
CA VAL A 23 -6.80 7.22 -1.98
C VAL A 23 -5.98 7.46 -0.71
N LYS A 24 -4.66 7.23 -0.74
CA LYS A 24 -3.83 7.42 0.44
C LYS A 24 -3.76 8.89 0.86
N ALA A 25 -3.65 9.80 -0.10
CA ALA A 25 -3.69 11.24 0.15
C ALA A 25 -5.05 11.68 0.73
N ALA A 26 -6.17 11.17 0.20
CA ALA A 26 -7.49 11.48 0.71
C ALA A 26 -7.68 11.03 2.16
N ILE A 27 -7.29 9.79 2.48
CA ILE A 27 -7.36 9.26 3.86
C ILE A 27 -6.45 10.06 4.80
N ALA A 28 -5.21 10.34 4.37
CA ALA A 28 -4.27 11.10 5.20
C ALA A 28 -4.78 12.53 5.44
N LEU A 29 -5.33 13.20 4.43
CA LEU A 29 -5.90 14.55 4.57
C LEU A 29 -7.14 14.56 5.47
N GLU A 30 -7.99 13.53 5.36
CA GLU A 30 -9.15 13.37 6.21
C GLU A 30 -8.73 13.23 7.69
N SER A 31 -7.70 12.43 7.97
CA SER A 31 -7.24 12.17 9.34
C SER A 31 -6.42 13.33 9.93
N THR A 32 -5.46 13.90 9.19
CA THR A 32 -4.53 14.91 9.74
C THR A 32 -5.07 16.34 9.65
N LYS A 33 -6.00 16.61 8.71
CA LYS A 33 -6.47 17.97 8.37
C LYS A 33 -5.35 18.95 8.01
N ASP A 34 -4.16 18.44 7.70
CA ASP A 34 -2.95 19.21 7.41
C ASP A 34 -2.35 18.72 6.09
N LEU A 35 -2.25 19.65 5.13
CA LEU A 35 -1.81 19.34 3.77
C LEU A 35 -0.30 19.01 3.71
N PRO A 36 0.62 19.79 4.31
CA PRO A 36 2.03 19.40 4.41
C PRO A 36 2.26 17.99 4.95
N ILE A 37 1.62 17.64 6.07
CA ILE A 37 1.79 16.32 6.69
C ILE A 37 1.19 15.22 5.80
N THR A 38 0.05 15.47 5.17
CA THR A 38 -0.58 14.57 4.20
C THR A 38 0.38 14.21 3.05
N ILE A 39 1.05 15.22 2.50
CA ILE A 39 1.99 15.04 1.38
C ILE A 39 3.17 14.18 1.83
N ILE A 40 3.74 14.47 3.00
CA ILE A 40 4.85 13.68 3.56
C ILE A 40 4.44 12.22 3.75
N ILE A 41 3.29 11.97 4.40
CA ILE A 41 2.76 10.61 4.59
C ILE A 41 2.58 9.90 3.25
N THR A 42 1.98 10.57 2.27
CA THR A 42 1.66 9.97 0.97
C THR A 42 2.93 9.60 0.19
N ILE A 43 3.91 10.50 0.17
CA ILE A 43 5.19 10.28 -0.51
C ILE A 43 5.98 9.18 0.21
N ALA A 44 6.15 9.29 1.54
CA ALA A 44 6.91 8.32 2.33
C ALA A 44 6.32 6.90 2.21
N HIS A 45 4.99 6.79 2.17
CA HIS A 45 4.30 5.53 1.95
C HIS A 45 4.67 4.94 0.57
N HIS A 46 4.47 5.68 -0.53
CA HIS A 46 4.70 5.14 -1.87
C HIS A 46 6.18 4.89 -2.16
N LEU A 47 7.07 5.71 -1.62
CA LEU A 47 8.51 5.55 -1.79
C LEU A 47 9.01 4.30 -1.06
N THR A 48 8.53 4.03 0.15
CA THR A 48 8.91 2.82 0.92
C THR A 48 8.38 1.54 0.28
N PHE A 49 7.23 1.60 -0.38
CA PHE A 49 6.59 0.44 -0.98
C PHE A 49 7.42 -0.18 -2.13
N LEU A 50 8.21 0.63 -2.84
CA LEU A 50 9.05 0.17 -3.94
C LEU A 50 10.19 -0.78 -3.51
N PRO A 51 11.13 -0.36 -2.62
CA PRO A 51 12.21 -1.22 -2.18
C PRO A 51 11.71 -2.41 -1.38
N VAL A 52 10.69 -2.23 -0.54
CA VAL A 52 10.18 -3.34 0.29
C VAL A 52 9.50 -4.39 -0.58
N PHE A 53 8.73 -4.00 -1.61
CA PHE A 53 8.20 -4.95 -2.57
C PHE A 53 9.32 -5.75 -3.27
N TYR A 54 10.37 -5.06 -3.72
CA TYR A 54 11.50 -5.71 -4.38
C TYR A 54 12.23 -6.70 -3.45
N LEU A 55 12.51 -6.30 -2.20
CA LEU A 55 13.17 -7.16 -1.22
C LEU A 55 12.29 -8.34 -0.82
N HIS A 56 10.98 -8.12 -0.64
CA HIS A 56 10.01 -9.17 -0.37
C HIS A 56 9.97 -10.20 -1.50
N GLU A 57 9.86 -9.74 -2.76
CA GLU A 57 9.88 -10.61 -3.93
C GLU A 57 11.17 -11.44 -3.99
N ARG A 58 12.32 -10.80 -3.73
CA ARG A 58 13.63 -11.46 -3.73
C ARG A 58 13.80 -12.45 -2.58
N GLY A 59 13.23 -12.19 -1.41
CA GLY A 59 13.18 -13.12 -0.29
C GLY A 59 12.37 -14.38 -0.64
N TRP A 60 11.23 -14.20 -1.30
CA TRP A 60 10.39 -15.30 -1.77
C TRP A 60 11.00 -16.13 -2.90
N TYR A 61 12.01 -15.63 -3.61
CA TYR A 61 12.72 -16.39 -4.65
C TYR A 61 13.40 -17.65 -4.10
N LYS A 62 13.89 -17.60 -2.85
CA LYS A 62 14.57 -18.73 -2.19
C LYS A 62 13.61 -19.73 -1.53
N VAL A 63 12.34 -19.38 -1.39
CA VAL A 63 11.32 -20.26 -0.79
C VAL A 63 10.89 -21.28 -1.85
N THR A 64 11.36 -22.52 -1.68
CA THR A 64 11.22 -23.67 -2.61
C THR A 64 9.82 -23.83 -3.20
N LYS A 65 9.73 -24.35 -4.44
CA LYS A 65 8.50 -24.72 -5.19
C LYS A 65 7.51 -25.64 -4.42
N ARG A 66 7.86 -26.15 -3.24
CA ARG A 66 7.10 -27.11 -2.42
C ARG A 66 5.71 -26.60 -2.00
N LEU A 67 5.51 -25.28 -1.95
CA LEU A 67 4.25 -24.65 -1.53
C LEU A 67 3.19 -24.52 -2.64
N GLY A 68 3.50 -24.81 -3.91
CA GLY A 68 2.51 -24.80 -5.00
C GLY A 68 1.64 -23.53 -5.03
N LYS A 69 0.30 -23.70 -5.02
CA LYS A 69 -0.68 -22.59 -5.00
C LYS A 69 -0.69 -21.80 -3.67
N LEU A 70 -0.38 -22.45 -2.54
CA LEU A 70 -0.34 -21.80 -1.23
C LEU A 70 0.76 -20.74 -1.17
N ARG A 71 1.85 -20.91 -1.94
CA ARG A 71 2.93 -19.92 -2.04
C ARG A 71 2.40 -18.53 -2.38
N ASN A 72 1.48 -18.44 -3.34
CA ASN A 72 0.96 -17.15 -3.81
C ASN A 72 0.10 -16.47 -2.72
N ILE A 73 -0.65 -17.26 -1.97
CA ILE A 73 -1.50 -16.77 -0.86
C ILE A 73 -0.61 -16.28 0.29
N PHE A 74 0.35 -17.08 0.75
CA PHE A 74 1.27 -16.68 1.81
C PHE A 74 2.13 -15.48 1.41
N LYS A 75 2.56 -15.42 0.15
CA LYS A 75 3.28 -14.28 -0.37
C LYS A 75 2.44 -13.01 -0.34
N ALA A 76 1.18 -13.07 -0.79
CA ALA A 76 0.27 -11.93 -0.70
C ALA A 76 -0.01 -11.52 0.76
N PHE A 77 -0.27 -12.49 1.63
CA PHE A 77 -0.54 -12.24 3.05
C PHE A 77 0.64 -11.59 3.78
N THR A 78 1.85 -12.15 3.61
CA THR A 78 3.07 -11.59 4.20
C THR A 78 3.36 -10.19 3.68
N TYR A 79 3.08 -9.94 2.40
CA TYR A 79 3.20 -8.61 1.82
C TYR A 79 2.26 -7.61 2.50
N GLU A 80 0.98 -7.93 2.65
CA GLU A 80 0.02 -7.00 3.29
C GLU A 80 0.34 -6.76 4.78
N ILE A 81 0.81 -7.77 5.51
CA ILE A 81 1.18 -7.60 6.91
C ILE A 81 2.44 -6.74 7.05
N ILE A 82 3.52 -7.09 6.35
CA ILE A 82 4.80 -6.38 6.48
C ILE A 82 4.65 -4.94 6.00
N LEU A 83 4.00 -4.76 4.86
CA LEU A 83 4.01 -3.50 4.14
C LEU A 83 2.82 -2.61 4.47
N GLY A 84 1.62 -3.19 4.56
CA GLY A 84 0.41 -2.47 4.93
C GLY A 84 0.40 -2.15 6.43
N MET A 85 0.39 -3.17 7.27
CA MET A 85 0.18 -3.02 8.71
C MET A 85 1.46 -2.64 9.47
N GLY A 86 2.60 -3.24 9.12
CA GLY A 86 3.87 -2.98 9.76
C GLY A 86 4.47 -1.63 9.34
N LEU A 87 5.08 -1.60 8.16
CA LEU A 87 5.82 -0.43 7.69
C LEU A 87 4.91 0.76 7.36
N GLY A 88 3.76 0.51 6.72
CA GLY A 88 2.79 1.55 6.41
C GLY A 88 2.30 2.28 7.67
N GLY A 89 1.87 1.53 8.68
CA GLY A 89 1.47 2.06 9.98
C GLY A 89 2.62 2.77 10.70
N LEU A 90 3.83 2.17 10.71
CA LEU A 90 5.00 2.75 11.37
C LEU A 90 5.41 4.10 10.76
N ILE A 91 5.39 4.23 9.43
CA ILE A 91 5.70 5.51 8.76
C ILE A 91 4.73 6.58 9.19
N ILE A 92 3.43 6.27 9.21
CA ILE A 92 2.38 7.22 9.62
C ILE A 92 2.61 7.61 11.08
N TYR A 93 2.83 6.62 11.96
CA TYR A 93 3.09 6.85 13.37
C TYR A 93 4.29 7.77 13.58
N ILE A 94 5.43 7.50 12.93
CA ILE A 94 6.65 8.31 13.07
C ILE A 94 6.39 9.73 12.56
N VAL A 95 5.78 9.88 11.39
CA VAL A 95 5.50 11.21 10.84
C VAL A 95 4.60 11.99 11.81
N ILE A 96 3.52 11.40 12.32
CA ILE A 96 2.60 12.09 13.23
C ILE A 96 3.28 12.37 14.58
N ALA A 97 3.99 11.41 15.16
CA ALA A 97 4.66 11.55 16.45
C ALA A 97 5.79 12.61 16.44
N LEU A 98 6.40 12.86 15.28
CA LEU A 98 7.40 13.91 15.11
C LEU A 98 6.79 15.31 14.92
N ASN A 99 5.46 15.40 14.73
CA ASN A 99 4.77 16.68 14.58
C ASN A 99 4.04 17.03 15.89
N PRO A 100 4.52 18.03 16.65
CA PRO A 100 3.94 18.37 17.96
C PRO A 100 2.54 18.98 17.88
N THR A 101 2.07 19.35 16.68
CA THR A 101 0.72 19.85 16.42
C THR A 101 -0.32 18.74 16.31
N MET A 102 0.10 17.47 16.34
CA MET A 102 -0.75 16.32 16.12
C MET A 102 -0.90 15.49 17.40
N ASP A 103 -2.15 15.21 17.76
CA ASP A 103 -2.48 14.39 18.91
C ASP A 103 -2.68 12.91 18.51
N GLU A 104 -2.49 11.99 19.47
CA GLU A 104 -2.82 10.56 19.32
C GLU A 104 -2.19 9.86 18.09
N PRO A 105 -0.85 9.88 17.94
CA PRO A 105 -0.18 9.33 16.76
C PRO A 105 -0.47 7.85 16.50
N LEU A 106 -0.65 7.06 17.57
CA LEU A 106 -0.97 5.64 17.46
C LEU A 106 -2.38 5.42 16.89
N ALA A 107 -3.39 6.12 17.42
CA ALA A 107 -4.77 5.99 16.96
C ALA A 107 -4.90 6.40 15.50
N GLN A 108 -4.27 7.51 15.10
CA GLN A 108 -4.27 7.95 13.71
C GLN A 108 -3.57 6.96 12.76
N ALA A 109 -2.44 6.38 13.18
CA ALA A 109 -1.75 5.37 12.38
C ALA A 109 -2.60 4.11 12.16
N ILE A 110 -3.29 3.65 13.20
CA ILE A 110 -4.20 2.50 13.13
C ILE A 110 -5.40 2.82 12.22
N ASP A 111 -6.07 3.96 12.44
CA ASP A 111 -7.23 4.40 11.65
C ASP A 111 -6.90 4.45 10.16
N GLN A 112 -5.82 5.15 9.81
CA GLN A 112 -5.40 5.28 8.41
C GLN A 112 -5.04 3.94 7.77
N THR A 113 -4.44 3.02 8.54
CA THR A 113 -4.04 1.69 8.05
C THR A 113 -5.27 0.82 7.78
N ILE A 114 -6.25 0.83 8.68
CA ILE A 114 -7.49 0.08 8.54
C ILE A 114 -8.31 0.63 7.36
N LYS A 115 -8.51 1.96 7.29
CA LYS A 115 -9.24 2.60 6.19
C LYS A 115 -8.61 2.28 4.84
N TYR A 116 -7.29 2.41 4.73
CA TYR A 116 -6.59 2.15 3.47
C TYR A 116 -6.72 0.68 3.04
N THR A 117 -6.59 -0.25 4.00
CA THR A 117 -6.76 -1.68 3.73
C THR A 117 -8.18 -2.01 3.28
N ALA A 118 -9.20 -1.47 3.97
CA ALA A 118 -10.60 -1.66 3.61
C ALA A 118 -10.92 -1.13 2.20
N ILE A 119 -10.48 0.09 1.89
CA ILE A 119 -10.69 0.70 0.57
C ILE A 119 -9.99 -0.12 -0.52
N LYS A 120 -8.77 -0.60 -0.27
CA LYS A 120 -8.02 -1.43 -1.22
C LYS A 120 -8.74 -2.76 -1.53
N LEU A 121 -9.33 -3.39 -0.51
CA LEU A 121 -10.13 -4.61 -0.68
C LEU A 121 -11.37 -4.38 -1.55
N VAL A 122 -12.01 -3.22 -1.42
CA VAL A 122 -13.15 -2.83 -2.27
C VAL A 122 -12.70 -2.47 -3.68
N MET A 123 -11.63 -1.67 -3.81
CA MET A 123 -11.14 -1.15 -5.08
C MET A 123 -10.62 -2.23 -6.02
N TYR A 124 -10.02 -3.29 -5.48
CA TYR A 124 -9.40 -4.35 -6.29
C TYR A 124 -10.39 -5.07 -7.23
N PRO A 125 -11.58 -5.52 -6.79
CA PRO A 125 -12.64 -6.02 -7.66
C PRO A 125 -13.07 -5.04 -8.77
N PHE A 126 -13.26 -3.76 -8.43
CA PHE A 126 -13.67 -2.74 -9.41
C PHE A 126 -12.59 -2.53 -10.47
N TYR A 127 -11.34 -2.39 -10.05
CA TYR A 127 -10.20 -2.28 -10.95
C TYR A 127 -10.11 -3.49 -11.89
N ASN A 128 -10.24 -4.70 -11.36
CA ASN A 128 -10.21 -5.91 -12.17
C ASN A 128 -11.39 -5.99 -13.15
N ARG A 129 -12.54 -5.39 -12.83
CA ARG A 129 -13.70 -5.31 -13.74
C ARG A 129 -13.50 -4.32 -14.87
N ILE A 130 -12.89 -3.17 -14.60
CA ILE A 130 -12.59 -2.13 -15.60
C ILE A 130 -11.53 -2.60 -16.60
N TRP A 131 -10.55 -3.38 -16.13
CA TRP A 131 -9.40 -3.82 -16.92
C TRP A 131 -9.44 -5.29 -17.32
N LYS A 132 -10.61 -5.93 -17.23
CA LYS A 132 -10.89 -7.28 -17.75
C LYS A 132 -10.88 -7.27 -19.28
#